data_AF-A0A2K0XYC8-F1
#
_entry.id   AF-A0A2K0XYC8-F1
#
_cell.length_a   1.000
_cell.length_b   1.000
_cell.length_c   1.000
_cell.angle_alpha   90.00
_cell.angle_beta   90.00
_cell.angle_gamma   90.00
#
_symmetry.space_group_name_H-M   'P 1'
#
loop_
_entity.id
_entity.type
_entity.pdbx_description
1 polymer ?
#
loop_
_entity_poly.entity_id
_entity_poly.type
_entity_poly.pdbx_seq_one_letter_code
_entity_poly.pdbx_strand_id
1 'polypeptide(L)'
;MGRLILIAFLLITGAVFLRLAWNAALKILQSIVKVAYISAKVAGAALLAGLAGLVAFFVLPIAVMGDWFGIAVVSVAIAAFVLCWRKFGFRDVRAARRLSPLKDDQSTPSSIVEEAIKPEADARIAEAWKMAGELAPEYAQRLSAARRNCAQVLEMAAGDSVEWSVVDCSTFISRTVPDAVSTAAALMKDADHSERSSLAGELVVDLERIASRAREEVESRRRQIRNSWRIIRTHIANRTVPNGS
;
A
#
# COMPACT_ATOMS: atom_id res chain seq x y z
N MET A 1 29.60 -21.83 57.26
CA MET A 1 29.65 -20.36 57.10
C MET A 1 29.69 -19.90 55.64
N GLY A 2 30.52 -20.48 54.75
CA GLY A 2 30.65 -20.00 53.36
C GLY A 2 29.35 -19.94 52.52
N ARG A 3 28.42 -20.89 52.70
CA ARG A 3 27.12 -20.89 51.98
C ARG A 3 26.22 -19.71 52.33
N LEU A 4 26.20 -19.30 53.60
CA LEU A 4 25.38 -18.15 54.05
C LEU A 4 25.93 -16.82 53.51
N ILE A 5 27.26 -16.71 53.42
CA ILE A 5 27.93 -15.54 52.84
C ILE A 5 27.62 -15.42 51.34
N LEU A 6 27.60 -16.54 50.62
CA LEU A 6 27.32 -16.58 49.18
C LEU A 6 25.84 -16.22 48.87
N ILE A 7 24.90 -16.71 49.70
CA ILE A 7 23.48 -16.35 49.59
C ILE A 7 23.27 -14.86 49.89
N ALA A 8 23.90 -14.33 50.94
CA ALA A 8 23.83 -12.90 51.26
C ALA A 8 24.38 -12.03 50.12
N PHE A 9 25.51 -12.44 49.53
CA PHE A 9 26.10 -11.74 48.39
C PHE A 9 25.19 -11.72 47.16
N LEU A 10 24.54 -12.85 46.83
CA LEU A 10 23.59 -12.95 45.72
C LEU A 10 22.33 -12.12 45.94
N LEU A 11 21.81 -12.06 47.16
CA LEU A 11 20.65 -11.23 47.48
C LEU A 11 20.97 -9.74 47.37
N ILE A 12 22.15 -9.32 47.83
CA ILE A 12 22.59 -7.93 47.74
C ILE A 12 22.81 -7.53 46.28
N THR A 13 23.52 -8.36 45.50
CA THR A 13 23.72 -8.08 44.07
C THR A 13 22.41 -8.09 43.30
N GLY A 14 21.53 -9.06 43.54
CA GLY A 14 20.19 -9.11 42.94
C GLY A 14 19.35 -7.86 43.25
N ALA A 15 19.35 -7.38 44.50
CA ALA A 15 18.64 -6.17 44.89
C ALA A 15 19.20 -4.91 44.19
N VAL A 16 20.53 -4.82 44.01
CA VAL A 16 21.17 -3.72 43.29
C VAL A 16 20.79 -3.74 41.81
N PHE A 17 20.82 -4.91 41.16
CA PHE A 17 20.40 -5.05 39.76
C PHE A 17 18.92 -4.71 39.55
N LEU A 18 18.05 -5.15 40.45
CA LEU A 18 16.62 -4.83 40.41
C LEU A 18 16.39 -3.31 40.51
N ARG A 19 17.12 -2.64 41.41
CA ARG A 19 17.03 -1.18 41.60
C ARG A 19 17.56 -0.41 40.39
N LEU A 20 18.62 -0.89 39.75
CA LEU A 20 19.14 -0.31 38.51
C LEU A 20 18.16 -0.48 37.34
N ALA A 21 17.59 -1.68 37.18
CA ALA A 21 16.59 -1.97 36.16
C ALA A 21 15.32 -1.12 36.34
N TRP A 22 14.86 -0.96 37.59
CA TRP A 22 13.72 -0.12 37.93
C TRP A 22 13.96 1.36 37.58
N ASN A 23 15.13 1.89 37.93
CA ASN A 23 15.50 3.27 37.61
C ASN A 23 15.63 3.48 36.08
N ALA A 24 16.12 2.49 35.34
CA ALA A 24 16.19 2.55 33.88
C ALA A 24 14.78 2.55 33.25
N ALA A 25 13.89 1.67 33.72
CA ALA A 25 12.50 1.61 33.26
C ALA A 25 11.75 2.93 33.50
N LEU A 26 11.91 3.55 34.66
CA LEU A 26 11.32 4.85 34.98
C LEU A 26 11.84 5.97 34.06
N LYS A 27 13.14 5.99 33.74
CA LYS A 27 13.72 6.97 32.81
C LYS A 27 13.18 6.80 31.39
N ILE A 28 13.01 5.55 30.93
CA ILE A 28 12.44 5.25 29.61
C ILE A 28 10.98 5.70 29.56
N LEU A 29 10.19 5.39 30.60
CA LEU A 29 8.79 5.82 30.69
C LEU A 29 8.66 7.35 30.67
N GLN A 30 9.50 8.06 31.44
CA GLN A 30 9.54 9.53 31.43
C GLN A 30 9.92 10.11 30.06
N SER A 31 10.84 9.46 29.34
CA SER A 31 11.21 9.86 27.98
C SER A 31 10.03 9.71 27.00
N ILE A 32 9.34 8.56 27.05
CA ILE A 32 8.17 8.30 26.21
C ILE A 32 7.07 9.32 26.48
N VAL A 33 6.78 9.61 27.76
CA VAL A 33 5.76 10.60 28.14
C VAL A 33 6.14 12.00 27.65
N LYS A 34 7.42 12.40 27.73
CA LYS A 34 7.88 13.70 27.20
C LYS A 34 7.73 13.77 25.68
N VAL A 35 8.08 12.72 24.95
CA VAL A 35 7.93 12.67 23.48
C VAL A 35 6.46 12.67 23.08
N ALA A 36 5.61 11.92 23.78
CA ALA A 36 4.16 11.93 23.57
C ALA A 36 3.55 13.32 23.85
N TYR A 37 3.99 13.99 24.91
CA TYR A 37 3.52 15.34 25.24
C TYR A 37 3.96 16.39 24.20
N ILE A 38 5.22 16.34 23.75
CA ILE A 38 5.73 17.25 22.72
C ILE A 38 5.01 17.01 21.39
N SER A 39 4.84 15.75 20.98
CA SER A 39 4.12 15.41 19.74
C SER A 39 2.64 15.82 19.79
N ALA A 40 1.95 15.62 20.92
CA ALA A 40 0.59 16.09 21.11
C ALA A 40 0.50 17.62 21.05
N LYS A 41 1.47 18.35 21.61
CA LYS A 41 1.52 19.81 21.55
C LYS A 41 1.79 20.33 20.13
N VAL A 42 2.65 19.66 19.36
CA VAL A 42 2.90 19.99 17.95
C VAL A 42 1.69 19.66 17.08
N ALA A 43 1.03 18.52 17.30
CA ALA A 43 -0.19 18.15 16.60
C ALA A 43 -1.35 19.12 16.93
N GLY A 44 -1.49 19.53 18.19
CA GLY A 44 -2.47 20.52 18.62
C GLY A 44 -2.21 21.91 18.05
N ALA A 45 -0.95 22.36 18.02
CA ALA A 45 -0.57 23.63 17.41
C ALA A 45 -0.77 23.61 15.88
N ALA A 46 -0.47 22.50 15.22
CA ALA A 46 -0.71 22.31 13.79
C ALA A 46 -2.22 22.29 13.46
N LEU A 47 -3.05 21.69 14.32
CA LEU A 47 -4.51 21.72 14.19
C LEU A 47 -5.08 23.13 14.39
N LEU A 48 -4.60 23.87 15.39
CA LEU A 48 -5.04 25.25 15.64
C LEU A 48 -4.58 26.21 14.52
N ALA A 49 -3.37 26.06 14.02
CA ALA A 49 -2.87 26.82 12.87
C ALA A 49 -3.62 26.46 11.58
N GLY A 50 -3.94 25.17 11.39
CA GLY A 50 -4.76 24.68 10.29
C GLY A 50 -6.18 25.25 10.33
N LEU A 51 -6.82 25.26 11.50
CA LEU A 51 -8.15 25.84 11.70
C LEU A 51 -8.15 27.36 11.51
N ALA A 52 -7.16 28.09 12.04
CA ALA A 52 -7.03 29.53 11.83
C ALA A 52 -6.81 29.89 10.35
N GLY A 53 -5.98 29.10 9.65
CA GLY A 53 -5.79 29.23 8.21
C GLY A 53 -7.05 28.92 7.40
N LEU A 54 -7.83 27.91 7.80
CA LEU A 54 -9.08 27.52 7.14
C LEU A 54 -10.17 28.59 7.36
N VAL A 55 -10.27 29.16 8.57
CA VAL A 55 -11.19 30.26 8.87
C VAL A 55 -10.81 31.54 8.12
N ALA A 56 -9.52 31.92 8.08
CA ALA A 56 -9.07 33.10 7.35
C ALA A 56 -9.22 32.94 5.82
N PHE A 57 -9.12 31.71 5.30
CA PHE A 57 -9.18 31.43 3.87
C PHE A 57 -10.62 31.21 3.35
N PHE A 58 -11.54 30.71 4.19
CA PHE A 58 -12.94 30.53 3.80
C PHE A 58 -13.83 31.71 4.21
N VAL A 59 -13.71 32.24 5.43
CA VAL A 59 -14.68 33.21 5.96
C VAL A 59 -14.42 34.62 5.43
N LEU A 60 -13.15 35.00 5.27
CA LEU A 60 -12.78 36.35 4.82
C LEU A 60 -13.17 36.65 3.36
N PRO A 61 -12.99 35.72 2.39
CA PRO A 61 -13.36 35.99 0.99
C PRO A 61 -14.86 35.91 0.73
N ILE A 62 -15.59 35.03 1.44
CA ILE A 62 -17.06 34.89 1.30
C ILE A 62 -17.77 36.16 1.76
N ALA A 63 -17.27 36.83 2.81
CA ALA A 63 -17.85 38.07 3.33
C ALA A 63 -17.59 39.29 2.43
N VAL A 64 -16.57 39.26 1.55
CA VAL A 64 -16.13 40.44 0.78
C VAL A 64 -16.46 40.32 -0.72
N MET A 65 -16.42 39.14 -1.35
CA MET A 65 -16.49 39.00 -2.82
C MET A 65 -17.60 38.08 -3.37
N GLY A 66 -18.49 37.54 -2.53
CA GLY A 66 -19.65 36.75 -2.96
C GLY A 66 -19.35 35.32 -3.46
N ASP A 67 -20.41 34.51 -3.60
CA ASP A 67 -20.38 33.05 -3.78
C ASP A 67 -19.48 32.51 -4.90
N TRP A 68 -19.24 33.31 -5.94
CA TRP A 68 -18.40 32.92 -7.08
C TRP A 68 -16.93 32.74 -6.71
N PHE A 69 -16.44 33.44 -5.69
CA PHE A 69 -15.04 33.32 -5.23
C PHE A 69 -14.79 32.01 -4.46
N GLY A 70 -15.80 31.52 -3.73
CA GLY A 70 -15.71 30.24 -3.02
C GLY A 70 -15.49 29.06 -3.98
N ILE A 71 -16.21 29.06 -5.09
CA ILE A 71 -16.12 28.00 -6.11
C ILE A 71 -14.75 28.04 -6.83
N ALA A 72 -14.26 29.24 -7.18
CA ALA A 72 -12.95 29.40 -7.81
C ALA A 72 -11.79 29.00 -6.89
N VAL A 73 -11.89 29.30 -5.59
CA VAL A 73 -10.86 28.93 -4.62
C VAL A 73 -10.88 27.44 -4.32
N VAL A 74 -12.06 26.83 -4.21
CA VAL A 74 -12.20 25.38 -4.02
C VAL A 74 -11.71 24.62 -5.25
N SER A 75 -11.99 25.09 -6.47
CA SER A 75 -11.49 24.44 -7.70
C SER A 75 -9.97 24.52 -7.82
N VAL A 76 -9.36 25.67 -7.48
CA VAL A 76 -7.90 25.84 -7.44
C VAL A 76 -7.27 25.00 -6.32
N ALA A 77 -7.90 24.90 -5.15
CA ALA A 77 -7.42 24.05 -4.06
C ALA A 77 -7.48 22.56 -4.43
N ILE A 78 -8.55 22.10 -5.08
CA ILE A 78 -8.68 20.74 -5.59
C ILE A 78 -7.63 20.49 -6.67
N ALA A 79 -7.44 21.41 -7.61
CA ALA A 79 -6.42 21.29 -8.66
C ALA A 79 -5.00 21.23 -8.06
N ALA A 80 -4.69 22.07 -7.08
CA ALA A 80 -3.42 22.05 -6.38
C ALA A 80 -3.23 20.76 -5.56
N PHE A 81 -4.29 20.23 -4.95
CA PHE A 81 -4.27 18.97 -4.22
C PHE A 81 -4.00 17.78 -5.16
N VAL A 82 -4.69 17.72 -6.31
CA VAL A 82 -4.48 16.71 -7.35
C VAL A 82 -3.05 16.80 -7.92
N LEU A 83 -2.54 18.01 -8.17
CA LEU A 83 -1.18 18.22 -8.65
C LEU A 83 -0.13 17.84 -7.60
N CYS A 84 -0.36 18.14 -6.32
CA CYS A 84 0.50 17.73 -5.22
C CYS A 84 0.53 16.20 -5.07
N TRP A 85 -0.62 15.53 -5.16
CA TRP A 85 -0.71 14.07 -5.16
C TRP A 85 0.00 13.44 -6.35
N ARG A 86 -0.17 14.00 -7.56
CA ARG A 86 0.51 13.55 -8.77
C ARG A 86 2.04 13.69 -8.66
N LYS A 87 2.52 14.75 -8.01
CA LYS A 87 3.96 15.02 -7.82
C LYS A 87 4.57 14.18 -6.69
N PHE A 88 3.83 13.88 -5.62
CA PHE A 88 4.28 13.01 -4.54
C PHE A 88 4.30 11.52 -4.95
N GLY A 89 3.30 11.04 -5.69
CA GLY A 89 3.28 9.67 -6.22
C GLY A 89 4.43 9.36 -7.21
N PHE A 90 5.00 10.37 -7.85
CA PHE A 90 6.12 10.22 -8.79
C PHE A 90 7.50 10.17 -8.11
N ARG A 91 7.64 10.65 -6.86
CA ARG A 91 8.95 10.71 -6.19
C ARG A 91 9.40 9.36 -5.62
N ASP A 92 8.47 8.52 -5.18
CA ASP A 92 8.80 7.21 -4.61
C ASP A 92 9.18 6.19 -5.69
N VAL A 93 8.61 6.30 -6.90
CA VAL A 93 8.94 5.44 -8.04
C VAL A 93 10.34 5.74 -8.62
N ARG A 94 10.84 6.97 -8.47
CA ARG A 94 12.16 7.35 -9.00
C ARG A 94 13.30 7.11 -8.01
N ALA A 95 13.02 7.11 -6.70
CA ALA A 95 14.00 6.74 -5.66
C ALA A 95 14.33 5.23 -5.69
N ALA A 96 13.38 4.37 -6.07
CA ALA A 96 13.61 2.93 -6.21
C ALA A 96 14.32 2.53 -7.53
N ARG A 97 14.47 3.45 -8.50
CA ARG A 97 15.03 3.14 -9.83
C ARG A 97 16.53 3.47 -9.97
N ARG A 98 17.20 3.94 -8.92
CA ARG A 98 18.67 4.14 -8.93
C ARG A 98 19.34 3.21 -7.92
N LEU A 99 19.50 1.94 -8.28
CA LEU A 99 20.62 1.04 -7.95
C LEU A 99 20.22 -0.40 -8.27
N SER A 100 20.36 -0.79 -9.53
CA SER A 100 20.79 -2.15 -9.87
C SER A 100 21.52 -2.09 -11.21
N PRO A 101 22.83 -2.35 -11.24
CA PRO A 101 23.55 -2.51 -12.49
C PRO A 101 23.04 -3.77 -13.18
N LEU A 102 22.81 -3.60 -14.48
CA LEU A 102 22.61 -4.62 -15.49
C LEU A 102 23.43 -5.88 -15.17
N LYS A 103 22.75 -6.99 -14.89
CA LYS A 103 23.32 -8.30 -15.11
C LYS A 103 22.43 -8.97 -16.14
N ASP A 104 22.91 -8.90 -17.38
CA ASP A 104 22.45 -9.73 -18.48
C ASP A 104 22.47 -11.19 -18.03
N ASP A 105 21.29 -11.82 -18.02
CA ASP A 105 21.17 -13.25 -18.27
C ASP A 105 20.20 -13.40 -19.44
N GLN A 106 20.81 -13.37 -20.61
CA GLN A 106 20.25 -13.90 -21.84
C GLN A 106 20.12 -15.42 -21.65
N SER A 107 18.91 -15.93 -21.44
CA SER A 107 18.57 -17.31 -21.79
C SER A 107 17.07 -17.51 -21.93
N THR A 108 16.71 -17.95 -23.14
CA THR A 108 15.46 -18.49 -23.66
C THR A 108 14.26 -17.55 -23.89
N PRO A 109 13.86 -17.33 -25.16
CA PRO A 109 12.60 -16.72 -25.51
C PRO A 109 11.50 -17.75 -25.25
N SER A 110 10.77 -17.61 -24.14
CA SER A 110 9.51 -18.33 -23.98
C SER A 110 8.54 -17.75 -24.99
N SER A 111 8.20 -18.56 -25.98
CA SER A 111 7.11 -18.36 -26.91
C SER A 111 5.91 -17.73 -26.21
N ILE A 112 5.31 -16.76 -26.91
CA ILE A 112 3.96 -16.26 -26.67
C ILE A 112 3.02 -17.47 -26.75
N VAL A 113 2.81 -18.13 -25.61
CA VAL A 113 1.62 -18.93 -25.38
C VAL A 113 0.67 -17.95 -24.73
N GLU A 114 -0.37 -17.60 -25.46
CA GLU A 114 -1.58 -17.01 -24.92
C GLU A 114 -2.17 -18.05 -23.96
N GLU A 115 -1.60 -18.08 -22.76
CA GLU A 115 -1.99 -18.99 -21.71
C GLU A 115 -3.40 -18.58 -21.31
N ALA A 116 -4.37 -19.42 -21.68
CA ALA A 116 -5.78 -19.18 -21.52
C ALA A 116 -6.05 -18.75 -20.07
N ILE A 117 -6.30 -17.46 -19.89
CA ILE A 117 -6.71 -16.89 -18.62
C ILE A 117 -7.97 -17.66 -18.22
N LYS A 118 -7.93 -18.31 -17.05
CA LYS A 118 -9.09 -19.02 -16.50
C LYS A 118 -10.30 -18.06 -16.55
N PRO A 119 -11.49 -18.55 -16.94
CA PRO A 119 -12.67 -17.69 -17.03
C PRO A 119 -12.86 -17.02 -15.66
N GLU A 120 -12.83 -15.68 -15.67
CA GLU A 120 -13.10 -14.88 -14.49
C GLU A 120 -14.48 -15.27 -13.97
N ALA A 121 -14.60 -15.53 -12.67
CA ALA A 121 -15.85 -15.97 -12.06
C ALA A 121 -16.98 -14.93 -12.19
N ASP A 122 -16.62 -13.67 -12.46
CA ASP A 122 -17.55 -12.56 -12.69
C ASP A 122 -17.52 -12.12 -14.16
N ALA A 123 -18.64 -12.33 -14.86
CA ALA A 123 -18.82 -11.95 -16.26
C ALA A 123 -18.62 -10.44 -16.49
N ARG A 124 -18.94 -9.59 -15.51
CA ARG A 124 -18.82 -8.14 -15.62
C ARG A 124 -17.35 -7.70 -15.70
N ILE A 125 -16.47 -8.37 -14.95
CA ILE A 125 -15.03 -8.10 -14.98
C ILE A 125 -14.44 -8.55 -16.32
N ALA A 126 -14.88 -9.72 -16.82
CA ALA A 126 -14.42 -10.24 -18.10
C ALA A 126 -14.79 -9.31 -19.26
N GLU A 127 -16.03 -8.80 -19.27
CA GLU A 127 -16.49 -7.81 -20.23
C GLU A 127 -15.71 -6.50 -20.13
N ALA A 128 -15.43 -6.01 -18.91
CA ALA A 128 -14.64 -4.81 -18.71
C ALA A 128 -13.21 -4.96 -19.26
N TRP A 129 -12.55 -6.09 -19.04
CA TRP A 129 -11.22 -6.32 -19.62
C TRP A 129 -11.24 -6.45 -21.14
N LYS A 130 -12.29 -7.05 -21.70
CA LYS A 130 -12.49 -7.09 -23.15
C LYS A 130 -12.64 -5.68 -23.72
N MET A 131 -13.53 -4.88 -23.13
CA MET A 131 -13.74 -3.49 -23.53
C MET A 131 -12.47 -2.65 -23.37
N ALA A 132 -11.71 -2.81 -22.30
CA ALA A 132 -10.42 -2.13 -22.13
C ALA A 132 -9.43 -2.46 -23.27
N GLY A 133 -9.41 -3.71 -23.73
CA GLY A 133 -8.59 -4.13 -24.88
C GLY A 133 -9.04 -3.51 -26.21
N GLU A 134 -10.36 -3.31 -26.38
CA GLU A 134 -10.93 -2.64 -27.56
C GLU A 134 -10.67 -1.12 -27.56
N LEU A 135 -10.69 -0.48 -26.39
CA LEU A 135 -10.44 0.96 -26.23
C LEU A 135 -8.96 1.33 -26.37
N ALA A 136 -8.06 0.41 -26.05
CA ALA A 136 -6.62 0.66 -25.92
C ALA A 136 -5.77 -0.48 -26.54
N PRO A 137 -5.94 -0.79 -27.85
CA PRO A 137 -5.31 -1.94 -28.49
C PRO A 137 -3.78 -1.86 -28.49
N GLU A 138 -3.21 -0.66 -28.60
CA GLU A 138 -1.76 -0.44 -28.54
C GLU A 138 -1.13 -0.82 -27.19
N TYR A 139 -1.94 -1.01 -26.14
CA TYR A 139 -1.50 -1.36 -24.80
C TYR A 139 -1.86 -2.81 -24.39
N ALA A 140 -2.23 -3.67 -25.35
CA ALA A 140 -2.69 -5.04 -25.09
C ALA A 140 -1.76 -5.85 -24.16
N GLN A 141 -0.44 -5.77 -24.34
CA GLN A 141 0.52 -6.49 -23.49
C GLN A 141 0.47 -6.01 -22.03
N ARG A 142 0.37 -4.69 -21.80
CA ARG A 142 0.30 -4.09 -20.46
C ARG A 142 -1.03 -4.46 -19.78
N LEU A 143 -2.12 -4.38 -20.53
CA LEU A 143 -3.44 -4.80 -20.05
C LEU A 143 -3.47 -6.29 -19.70
N SER A 144 -2.86 -7.16 -20.51
CA SER A 144 -2.77 -8.60 -20.20
C SER A 144 -2.01 -8.89 -18.90
N ALA A 145 -0.95 -8.12 -18.61
CA ALA A 145 -0.17 -8.26 -17.39
C ALA A 145 -0.96 -7.73 -16.17
N ALA A 146 -1.64 -6.59 -16.33
CA ALA A 146 -2.51 -6.05 -15.30
C ALA A 146 -3.65 -7.01 -14.95
N ARG A 147 -4.32 -7.54 -15.98
CA ARG A 147 -5.39 -8.53 -15.87
C ARG A 147 -4.94 -9.79 -15.11
N ARG A 148 -3.77 -10.35 -15.45
CA ARG A 148 -3.23 -11.53 -14.76
C ARG A 148 -3.01 -11.32 -13.26
N ASN A 149 -2.48 -10.17 -12.86
CA ASN A 149 -2.29 -9.86 -11.44
C ASN A 149 -3.63 -9.73 -10.70
N CYS A 150 -4.63 -9.10 -11.31
CA CYS A 150 -5.98 -9.00 -10.74
C CYS A 150 -6.65 -10.38 -10.65
N ALA A 151 -6.57 -11.20 -11.71
CA ALA A 151 -7.13 -12.53 -11.76
C ALA A 151 -6.57 -13.43 -10.64
N GLN A 152 -5.27 -13.33 -10.35
CA GLN A 152 -4.65 -14.09 -9.27
C GLN A 152 -5.29 -13.82 -7.90
N VAL A 153 -5.63 -12.56 -7.60
CA VAL A 153 -6.32 -12.22 -6.34
C VAL A 153 -7.75 -12.73 -6.35
N LEU A 154 -8.46 -12.61 -7.47
CA LEU A 154 -9.83 -13.10 -7.61
C LEU A 154 -9.90 -14.63 -7.42
N GLU A 155 -8.94 -15.38 -7.98
CA GLU A 155 -8.82 -16.82 -7.78
C GLU A 155 -8.51 -17.18 -6.32
N MET A 156 -7.62 -16.43 -5.65
CA MET A 156 -7.33 -16.63 -4.24
C MET A 156 -8.54 -16.36 -3.34
N ALA A 157 -9.38 -15.37 -3.69
CA ALA A 157 -10.60 -15.07 -2.96
C ALA A 157 -11.70 -16.13 -3.15
N ALA A 158 -11.70 -16.83 -4.29
CA ALA A 158 -12.65 -17.91 -4.59
C ALA A 158 -12.30 -19.26 -3.94
N GLY A 159 -11.10 -19.41 -3.37
CA GLY A 159 -10.66 -20.64 -2.70
C GLY A 159 -11.22 -20.82 -1.29
N ASP A 160 -10.94 -21.96 -0.66
CA ASP A 160 -11.52 -22.33 0.65
C ASP A 160 -10.85 -21.64 1.87
N SER A 161 -9.62 -21.14 1.72
CA SER A 161 -8.85 -20.49 2.78
C SER A 161 -8.77 -18.98 2.52
N VAL A 162 -9.84 -18.29 2.88
CA VAL A 162 -9.99 -16.88 2.55
C VAL A 162 -9.51 -16.01 3.70
N GLU A 163 -8.40 -15.29 3.51
CA GLU A 163 -8.05 -14.18 4.39
C GLU A 163 -8.87 -12.95 4.03
N TRP A 164 -9.28 -12.20 5.05
CA TRP A 164 -10.14 -11.02 4.87
C TRP A 164 -9.52 -9.96 3.95
N SER A 165 -8.19 -9.75 3.99
CA SER A 165 -7.51 -8.79 3.12
C SER A 165 -7.58 -9.16 1.62
N VAL A 166 -7.59 -10.46 1.31
CA VAL A 166 -7.77 -10.98 -0.06
C VAL A 166 -9.21 -10.73 -0.53
N VAL A 167 -10.21 -10.90 0.34
CA VAL A 167 -11.62 -10.58 0.03
C VAL A 167 -11.78 -9.10 -0.26
N ASP A 168 -11.21 -8.23 0.58
CA ASP A 168 -11.29 -6.79 0.39
C ASP A 168 -10.64 -6.37 -0.93
N CYS A 169 -9.47 -6.93 -1.24
CA CYS A 169 -8.79 -6.65 -2.50
C CYS A 169 -9.61 -7.16 -3.70
N SER A 170 -10.20 -8.36 -3.62
CA SER A 170 -11.07 -8.91 -4.67
C SER A 170 -12.33 -8.07 -4.88
N THR A 171 -12.96 -7.59 -3.80
CA THR A 171 -14.15 -6.73 -3.84
C THR A 171 -13.81 -5.37 -4.45
N PHE A 172 -12.65 -4.81 -4.08
CA PHE A 172 -12.13 -3.59 -4.68
C PHE A 172 -11.91 -3.74 -6.19
N ILE A 173 -11.26 -4.81 -6.64
CA ILE A 173 -11.04 -5.11 -8.07
C ILE A 173 -12.37 -5.23 -8.80
N SER A 174 -13.30 -6.03 -8.27
CA SER A 174 -14.60 -6.34 -8.90
C SER A 174 -15.49 -5.12 -9.09
N ARG A 175 -15.33 -4.10 -8.26
CA ARG A 175 -16.05 -2.81 -8.41
C ARG A 175 -15.27 -1.84 -9.29
N THR A 176 -13.99 -1.64 -9.01
CA THR A 176 -13.22 -0.54 -9.57
C THR A 176 -12.83 -0.76 -11.03
N VAL A 177 -12.54 -1.99 -11.44
CA VAL A 177 -12.15 -2.28 -12.83
C VAL A 177 -13.31 -1.98 -13.80
N PRO A 178 -14.53 -2.53 -13.62
CA PRO A 178 -15.65 -2.19 -14.48
C PRO A 178 -15.99 -0.69 -14.48
N ASP A 179 -15.95 -0.05 -13.30
CA ASP A 179 -16.30 1.36 -13.18
C ASP A 179 -15.29 2.26 -13.89
N ALA A 180 -13.98 1.98 -13.77
CA ALA A 180 -12.93 2.71 -14.48
C ALA A 180 -13.05 2.55 -16.01
N VAL A 181 -13.27 1.33 -16.49
CA VAL A 181 -13.41 1.06 -17.93
C VAL A 181 -14.66 1.72 -18.49
N SER A 182 -15.80 1.61 -17.81
CA SER A 182 -17.05 2.24 -18.26
C SER A 182 -16.96 3.76 -18.29
N THR A 183 -16.27 4.38 -17.32
CA THR A 183 -16.03 5.82 -17.28
C THR A 183 -15.13 6.25 -18.45
N ALA A 184 -14.04 5.53 -18.69
CA ALA A 184 -13.15 5.82 -19.81
C ALA A 184 -13.86 5.64 -21.17
N ALA A 185 -14.67 4.60 -21.33
CA ALA A 185 -15.46 4.37 -22.53
C ALA A 185 -16.44 5.54 -22.80
N ALA A 186 -17.10 6.03 -21.76
CA ALA A 186 -18.01 7.17 -21.86
C ALA A 186 -17.27 8.45 -22.28
N LEU A 187 -16.09 8.72 -21.72
CA LEU A 187 -15.27 9.88 -22.08
C LEU A 187 -14.73 9.78 -23.52
N MET A 188 -14.33 8.59 -23.96
CA MET A 188 -13.78 8.38 -25.30
C MET A 188 -14.82 8.48 -26.43
N LYS A 189 -16.10 8.28 -26.12
CA LYS A 189 -17.19 8.25 -27.11
C LYS A 189 -17.27 9.54 -27.93
N ASP A 190 -17.15 10.68 -27.26
CA ASP A 190 -17.30 12.01 -27.87
C ASP A 190 -15.95 12.71 -28.09
N ALA A 191 -14.85 12.11 -27.64
CA ALA A 191 -13.50 12.65 -27.73
C ALA A 191 -12.93 12.60 -29.16
N ASP A 192 -11.98 13.49 -29.47
CA ASP A 192 -11.21 13.45 -30.70
C ASP A 192 -10.15 12.32 -30.69
N HIS A 193 -9.47 12.09 -31.82
CA HIS A 193 -8.51 10.98 -31.91
C HIS A 193 -7.32 11.14 -30.94
N SER A 194 -6.84 12.36 -30.74
CA SER A 194 -5.69 12.64 -29.87
C SER A 194 -6.05 12.50 -28.39
N GLU A 195 -7.26 12.94 -28.02
CA GLU A 195 -7.82 12.84 -26.70
C GLU A 195 -8.15 11.38 -26.36
N ARG A 196 -8.69 10.59 -27.30
CA ARG A 196 -8.88 9.14 -27.11
C ARG A 196 -7.58 8.42 -26.79
N SER A 197 -6.50 8.71 -27.52
CA SER A 197 -5.19 8.11 -27.24
C SER A 197 -4.63 8.54 -25.88
N SER A 198 -4.85 9.80 -25.46
CA SER A 198 -4.49 10.26 -24.12
C SER A 198 -5.29 9.53 -23.04
N LEU A 199 -6.61 9.46 -23.18
CA LEU A 199 -7.52 8.76 -22.27
C LEU A 199 -7.22 7.26 -22.19
N ALA A 200 -6.80 6.63 -23.30
CA ALA A 200 -6.42 5.22 -23.35
C ALA A 200 -5.16 4.97 -22.54
N GLY A 201 -4.17 5.87 -22.68
CA GLY A 201 -2.97 5.86 -21.84
C GLY A 201 -3.29 6.02 -20.35
N GLU A 202 -4.21 6.92 -19.99
CA GLU A 202 -4.64 7.13 -18.61
C GLU A 202 -5.39 5.92 -18.02
N LEU A 203 -6.34 5.36 -18.76
CA LEU A 203 -7.05 4.13 -18.39
C LEU A 203 -6.06 3.00 -18.08
N VAL A 204 -5.09 2.77 -18.96
CA VAL A 204 -4.09 1.72 -18.78
C VAL A 204 -3.26 1.95 -17.52
N VAL A 205 -2.85 3.20 -17.25
CA VAL A 205 -2.11 3.54 -16.03
C VAL A 205 -2.94 3.26 -14.77
N ASP A 206 -4.24 3.56 -14.78
CA ASP A 206 -5.11 3.31 -13.64
C ASP A 206 -5.37 1.81 -13.43
N LEU A 207 -5.57 1.04 -14.51
CA LEU A 207 -5.67 -0.42 -14.44
C LEU A 207 -4.37 -1.07 -13.93
N GLU A 208 -3.20 -0.55 -14.33
CA GLU A 208 -1.92 -1.01 -13.80
C GLU A 208 -1.73 -0.69 -12.31
N ARG A 209 -2.26 0.44 -11.83
CA ARG A 209 -2.25 0.76 -10.39
C ARG A 209 -3.10 -0.21 -9.59
N ILE A 210 -4.30 -0.53 -10.09
CA ILE A 210 -5.17 -1.56 -9.48
C ILE A 210 -4.43 -2.91 -9.44
N ALA A 211 -3.81 -3.30 -10.57
CA ALA A 211 -3.05 -4.54 -10.67
C ALA A 211 -1.80 -4.57 -9.77
N SER A 212 -1.15 -3.43 -9.55
CA SER A 212 0.01 -3.32 -8.65
C SER A 212 -0.41 -3.60 -7.20
N ARG A 213 -1.53 -3.04 -6.75
CA ARG A 213 -2.11 -3.36 -5.44
C ARG A 213 -2.46 -4.85 -5.32
N ALA A 214 -3.05 -5.43 -6.35
CA ALA A 214 -3.36 -6.86 -6.39
C ALA A 214 -2.09 -7.71 -6.20
N ARG A 215 -1.02 -7.37 -6.92
CA ARG A 215 0.28 -8.05 -6.82
C ARG A 215 0.91 -7.91 -5.43
N GLU A 216 0.82 -6.74 -4.81
CA GLU A 216 1.31 -6.50 -3.46
C GLU A 216 0.61 -7.41 -2.44
N GLU A 217 -0.70 -7.61 -2.60
CA GLU A 217 -1.49 -8.49 -1.74
C GLU A 217 -1.03 -9.96 -1.88
N VAL A 218 -0.87 -10.44 -3.12
CA VAL A 218 -0.35 -11.80 -3.39
C VAL A 218 1.04 -12.00 -2.76
N GLU A 219 1.95 -11.03 -2.92
CA GLU A 219 3.31 -11.13 -2.38
C GLU A 219 3.33 -10.97 -0.85
N SER A 220 2.42 -10.17 -0.28
CA SER A 220 2.20 -10.12 1.17
C SER A 220 1.81 -11.50 1.70
N ARG A 221 0.83 -12.15 1.07
CA ARG A 221 0.39 -13.48 1.46
C ARG A 221 1.50 -14.52 1.32
N ARG A 222 2.23 -14.50 0.20
CA ARG A 222 3.38 -15.38 -0.02
C ARG A 222 4.43 -15.20 1.09
N ARG A 223 4.71 -13.96 1.51
CA ARG A 223 5.64 -13.68 2.61
C ARG A 223 5.12 -14.20 3.94
N GLN A 224 3.83 -14.05 4.25
CA GLN A 224 3.24 -14.60 5.46
C GLN A 224 3.34 -16.13 5.52
N ILE A 225 3.00 -16.84 4.44
CA ILE A 225 3.14 -18.30 4.34
C ILE A 225 4.62 -18.72 4.50
N ARG A 226 5.54 -17.99 3.87
CA ARG A 226 6.98 -18.27 4.01
C ARG A 226 7.45 -18.08 5.46
N ASN A 227 6.95 -17.05 6.14
CA ASN A 227 7.28 -16.77 7.54
C ASN A 227 6.70 -17.82 8.48
N SER A 228 5.45 -18.26 8.28
CA SER A 228 4.85 -19.32 9.08
C SER A 228 5.61 -20.64 8.91
N TRP A 229 5.99 -20.98 7.68
CA TRP A 229 6.82 -22.15 7.41
C TRP A 229 8.20 -22.06 8.07
N ARG A 230 8.83 -20.88 8.06
CA ARG A 230 10.10 -20.66 8.74
C ARG A 230 9.98 -20.91 10.25
N ILE A 231 8.90 -20.46 10.88
CA ILE A 231 8.64 -20.70 12.31
C ILE A 231 8.52 -22.20 12.60
N ILE A 232 7.74 -22.94 11.78
CA ILE A 232 7.60 -24.40 11.93
C ILE A 232 8.97 -25.08 11.81
N ARG A 233 9.77 -24.71 10.80
CA ARG A 233 11.10 -25.27 10.59
C ARG A 233 12.04 -25.01 11.78
N THR A 234 12.02 -23.80 12.33
CA THR A 234 12.80 -23.47 13.54
C THR A 234 12.33 -24.26 14.76
N HIS A 235 11.02 -24.44 14.92
CA HIS A 235 10.47 -25.25 16.02
C HIS A 235 10.89 -26.73 15.93
N ILE A 236 10.85 -27.32 14.73
CA ILE A 236 11.34 -28.68 14.48
C ILE A 236 12.82 -28.76 14.84
N ALA A 237 13.66 -27.86 14.29
CA ALA A 237 15.09 -27.84 14.56
C ALA A 237 15.39 -27.79 16.07
N ASN A 238 14.74 -26.90 16.82
CA ASN A 238 14.96 -26.77 18.27
C ASN A 238 14.58 -28.03 19.07
N ARG A 239 13.65 -28.86 18.56
CA ARG A 239 13.24 -30.12 19.21
C ARG A 239 14.06 -31.33 18.76
N THR A 240 14.72 -31.24 17.61
CA THR A 240 15.52 -32.34 17.04
C THR A 240 17.01 -32.20 17.28
N VAL A 241 17.50 -31.06 17.79
CA VAL A 241 18.91 -30.93 18.22
C VAL A 241 19.09 -31.75 19.51
N PRO A 242 20.01 -32.73 19.55
CA PRO A 242 20.23 -33.54 20.74
C PRO A 242 20.72 -32.66 21.90
N ASN A 243 20.03 -32.72 23.04
CA ASN A 243 20.56 -32.22 24.30
C ASN A 243 21.72 -33.14 24.72
N GLY A 244 22.94 -32.89 24.25
CA GLY A 244 24.08 -33.68 24.66
C GLY A 244 25.32 -33.49 23.79
N SER A 245 26.13 -32.49 24.14
CA SER A 245 27.59 -32.53 24.05
C SER A 245 28.16 -31.69 25.18
#